data_AF-A0A9E0H5Z8-F1
#
_entry.id   AF-A0A9E0H5Z8-F1
#
_cell.length_a   1.000
_cell.length_b   1.000
_cell.length_c   1.000
_cell.angle_alpha   90.00
_cell.angle_beta   90.00
_cell.angle_gamma   90.00
#
_symmetry.space_group_name_H-M   'P 1'
#
loop_
_entity.id
_entity.type
_entity.pdbx_description
1 polymer ?
#
loop_
_entity_poly.entity_id
_entity_poly.type
_entity_poly.pdbx_seq_one_letter_code
_entity_poly.pdbx_strand_id
1 'polypeptide(L)'
;MTPPPGPPLQIAMVMYPQMTALDLVGPQLFLAGLTNAVVHLVAATAAPVATDTGLAIVPTTTFADAPARVDVLFVPGGSVGTAVAMRDPALLGFVQTRGAGAAWITSVCTGALVLGAAGLLRGYRATTHWVAHELLPLAGATAVDARVVVDRDRVTAAGVSAGLDLGLVLAATLRGDDYARALALNAEYAPAPPVRAGTPVEAGAPLTAIVREMYAPVVAAMRTALAPPSP
;
A
#
# COMPACT_ATOMS: atom_id res chain seq x y z
N MET A 1 17.96 -6.70 20.28
CA MET A 1 17.65 -5.26 20.22
C MET A 1 16.63 -4.97 21.30
N THR A 2 16.89 -4.02 22.20
CA THR A 2 15.96 -3.71 23.30
C THR A 2 14.73 -3.00 22.73
N PRO A 3 13.49 -3.38 23.10
CA PRO A 3 12.30 -2.68 22.64
C PRO A 3 12.36 -1.20 23.04
N PRO A 4 11.91 -0.27 22.18
CA PRO A 4 11.84 1.14 22.55
C PRO A 4 10.85 1.32 23.71
N PRO A 5 11.12 2.23 24.66
CA PRO A 5 10.22 2.50 25.77
C PRO A 5 8.92 3.16 25.29
N GLY A 6 7.84 3.04 26.07
CA GLY A 6 6.55 3.65 25.80
C GLY A 6 5.49 2.68 25.24
N PRO A 7 4.29 3.18 24.90
CA PRO A 7 3.23 2.35 24.34
C PRO A 7 3.63 1.78 22.97
N PRO A 8 3.08 0.60 22.60
CA PRO A 8 3.39 0.00 21.31
C PRO A 8 2.87 0.83 20.15
N LEU A 9 3.67 0.89 19.09
CA LEU A 9 3.30 1.48 17.80
C LEU A 9 2.08 0.77 17.21
N GLN A 10 1.04 1.51 16.85
CA GLN A 10 -0.20 0.98 16.30
C GLN A 10 -0.18 1.08 14.77
N ILE A 11 -0.22 -0.05 14.07
CA ILE A 11 -0.14 -0.12 12.61
C ILE A 11 -1.45 -0.69 12.08
N ALA A 12 -2.24 0.09 11.35
CA ALA A 12 -3.44 -0.40 10.68
C ALA A 12 -3.15 -0.67 9.21
N MET A 13 -3.25 -1.94 8.81
CA MET A 13 -3.15 -2.40 7.44
C MET A 13 -4.55 -2.75 6.94
N VAL A 14 -5.07 -1.93 6.03
CA VAL A 14 -6.43 -2.09 5.49
C VAL A 14 -6.49 -3.30 4.57
N MET A 15 -7.59 -4.04 4.63
CA MET A 15 -7.90 -5.15 3.75
C MET A 15 -9.25 -4.95 3.08
N TYR A 16 -9.34 -5.37 1.83
CA TYR A 16 -10.58 -5.36 1.07
C TYR A 16 -10.60 -6.52 0.06
N PRO A 17 -11.78 -7.02 -0.33
CA PRO A 17 -11.88 -8.10 -1.29
C PRO A 17 -11.14 -7.77 -2.59
N GLN A 18 -10.53 -8.79 -3.21
CA GLN A 18 -9.80 -8.66 -4.47
C GLN A 18 -8.58 -7.70 -4.42
N MET A 19 -8.06 -7.40 -3.23
CA MET A 19 -6.72 -6.83 -3.08
C MET A 19 -5.65 -7.84 -3.53
N THR A 20 -4.48 -7.36 -3.93
CA THR A 20 -3.33 -8.24 -4.20
C THR A 20 -2.68 -8.65 -2.87
N ALA A 21 -2.65 -9.95 -2.59
CA ALA A 21 -2.17 -10.47 -1.31
C ALA A 21 -0.76 -10.00 -0.95
N LEU A 22 0.15 -10.01 -1.93
CA LEU A 22 1.55 -9.66 -1.73
C LEU A 22 1.76 -8.17 -1.39
N ASP A 23 0.86 -7.30 -1.84
CA ASP A 23 0.89 -5.87 -1.48
C ASP A 23 0.72 -5.68 0.03
N LEU A 24 -0.07 -6.55 0.68
CA LEU A 24 -0.24 -6.56 2.13
C LEU A 24 0.89 -7.32 2.82
N VAL A 25 1.14 -8.56 2.38
CA VAL A 25 2.05 -9.50 3.06
C VAL A 25 3.51 -9.02 3.02
N GLY A 26 3.95 -8.42 1.91
CA GLY A 26 5.31 -7.90 1.76
C GLY A 26 5.73 -6.92 2.86
N PRO A 27 5.03 -5.78 3.02
CA PRO A 27 5.33 -4.86 4.12
C PRO A 27 4.95 -5.43 5.49
N GLN A 28 3.90 -6.26 5.59
CA GLN A 28 3.49 -6.85 6.87
C GLN A 28 4.62 -7.66 7.52
N LEU A 29 5.41 -8.40 6.72
CA LEU A 29 6.60 -9.14 7.20
C LEU A 29 7.53 -8.25 8.04
N PHE A 30 7.88 -7.08 7.53
CA PHE A 30 8.82 -6.18 8.19
C PHE A 30 8.16 -5.36 9.31
N LEU A 31 6.92 -4.93 9.12
CA LEU A 31 6.18 -4.16 10.12
C LEU A 31 5.83 -4.99 11.36
N ALA A 32 5.49 -6.27 11.20
CA ALA A 32 5.29 -7.19 12.32
C ALA A 32 6.62 -7.56 13.03
N GLY A 33 7.75 -7.40 12.33
CA GLY A 33 9.10 -7.57 12.90
C GLY A 33 9.59 -6.39 13.74
N LEU A 34 8.84 -5.27 13.82
CA LEU A 34 9.21 -4.13 14.64
C LEU A 34 8.96 -4.40 16.13
N THR A 35 9.99 -4.29 16.96
CA THR A 35 9.83 -4.39 18.42
C THR A 35 8.92 -3.30 18.94
N ASN A 36 8.04 -3.65 19.89
CA ASN A 36 7.04 -2.76 20.49
C ASN A 36 6.11 -2.13 19.43
N ALA A 37 5.57 -2.95 18.53
CA ALA A 37 4.56 -2.59 17.55
C ALA A 37 3.44 -3.65 17.49
N VAL A 38 2.23 -3.24 17.14
CA VAL A 38 1.06 -4.10 16.93
C VAL A 38 0.52 -3.83 15.54
N VAL A 39 0.46 -4.87 14.72
CA VAL A 39 -0.16 -4.84 13.40
C VAL A 39 -1.61 -5.28 13.50
N HIS A 40 -2.50 -4.43 13.03
CA HIS A 40 -3.92 -4.68 12.89
C HIS A 40 -4.25 -4.91 11.42
N LEU A 41 -4.74 -6.11 11.08
CA LEU A 41 -5.32 -6.39 9.77
C LEU A 41 -6.79 -5.99 9.81
N VAL A 42 -7.11 -4.85 9.20
CA VAL A 42 -8.41 -4.19 9.38
C VAL A 42 -9.28 -4.39 8.15
N ALA A 43 -10.50 -4.93 8.33
CA ALA A 43 -11.47 -5.09 7.25
C ALA A 43 -12.87 -4.58 7.65
N ALA A 44 -13.82 -4.61 6.72
CA ALA A 44 -15.21 -4.21 7.01
C ALA A 44 -15.89 -5.14 8.02
N THR A 45 -15.57 -6.44 8.00
CA THR A 45 -16.12 -7.46 8.90
C THR A 45 -15.02 -8.40 9.38
N ALA A 46 -15.33 -9.28 10.33
CA ALA A 46 -14.40 -10.31 10.81
C ALA A 46 -14.26 -11.52 9.86
N ALA A 47 -15.00 -11.55 8.74
CA ALA A 47 -14.95 -12.66 7.80
C ALA A 47 -13.63 -12.69 7.01
N PRO A 48 -13.14 -13.87 6.60
CA PRO A 48 -11.96 -13.96 5.74
C PRO A 48 -12.11 -13.13 4.46
N VAL A 49 -11.09 -12.35 4.13
CA VAL A 49 -11.05 -11.51 2.93
C VAL A 49 -10.33 -12.25 1.81
N ALA A 50 -11.07 -12.61 0.76
CA ALA A 50 -10.50 -13.25 -0.43
C ALA A 50 -9.75 -12.24 -1.31
N THR A 51 -8.50 -12.56 -1.62
CA THR A 51 -7.60 -11.77 -2.50
C THR A 51 -7.86 -12.08 -3.98
N ASP A 52 -7.23 -11.33 -4.87
CA ASP A 52 -7.33 -11.49 -6.34
C ASP A 52 -6.84 -12.85 -6.87
N THR A 53 -6.07 -13.59 -6.07
CA THR A 53 -5.52 -14.92 -6.38
C THR A 53 -6.17 -16.05 -5.57
N GLY A 54 -7.24 -15.75 -4.82
CA GLY A 54 -8.01 -16.73 -4.07
C GLY A 54 -7.45 -17.08 -2.68
N LEU A 55 -6.28 -16.56 -2.28
CA LEU A 55 -5.83 -16.63 -0.89
C LEU A 55 -6.80 -15.82 -0.01
N ALA A 56 -7.27 -16.40 1.09
CA ALA A 56 -8.13 -15.73 2.07
C ALA A 56 -7.33 -15.36 3.33
N ILE A 57 -7.42 -14.11 3.76
CA ILE A 57 -6.74 -13.60 4.96
C ILE A 57 -7.78 -13.24 6.02
N VAL A 58 -7.57 -13.73 7.24
CA VAL A 58 -8.47 -13.44 8.37
C VAL A 58 -8.10 -12.09 8.99
N PRO A 59 -9.03 -11.12 9.05
CA PRO A 59 -8.79 -9.85 9.74
C PRO A 59 -8.63 -10.05 11.24
N THR A 60 -7.80 -9.20 11.86
CA THR A 60 -7.64 -9.19 13.32
C THR A 60 -8.61 -8.21 13.99
N THR A 61 -9.19 -7.27 13.23
CA THR A 61 -10.16 -6.30 13.72
C THR A 61 -11.01 -5.75 12.57
N THR A 62 -12.11 -5.08 12.90
CA THR A 62 -13.01 -4.44 11.94
C THR A 62 -12.77 -2.93 11.85
N PHE A 63 -13.34 -2.24 10.85
CA PHE A 63 -13.31 -0.77 10.81
C PHE A 63 -13.92 -0.12 12.07
N ALA A 64 -14.92 -0.76 12.68
CA ALA A 64 -15.59 -0.28 13.89
C ALA A 64 -14.72 -0.48 15.15
N ASP A 65 -14.01 -1.61 15.22
CA ASP A 65 -13.29 -2.05 16.42
C ASP A 65 -11.79 -1.70 16.40
N ALA A 66 -11.26 -1.26 15.25
CA ALA A 66 -9.86 -0.87 15.13
C ALA A 66 -9.53 0.34 16.04
N PRO A 67 -8.30 0.40 16.59
CA PRO A 67 -7.88 1.51 17.45
C PRO A 67 -8.23 2.88 16.87
N ALA A 68 -8.79 3.77 17.68
CA ALA A 68 -9.21 5.10 17.24
C ALA A 68 -8.04 5.94 16.69
N ARG A 69 -6.83 5.71 17.23
CA ARG A 69 -5.58 6.29 16.77
C ARG A 69 -4.64 5.18 16.32
N VAL A 70 -3.99 5.41 15.19
CA VAL A 70 -2.95 4.55 14.64
C VAL A 70 -1.77 5.43 14.28
N ASP A 71 -0.56 4.94 14.43
CA ASP A 71 0.66 5.68 14.08
C ASP A 71 1.00 5.49 12.60
N VAL A 72 0.71 4.31 12.04
CA VAL A 72 0.91 3.99 10.63
C VAL A 72 -0.40 3.50 10.04
N LEU A 73 -0.87 4.18 9.00
CA LEU A 73 -1.94 3.69 8.13
C LEU A 73 -1.31 3.12 6.86
N PHE A 74 -1.73 1.91 6.48
CA PHE A 74 -1.26 1.21 5.30
C PHE A 74 -2.43 0.76 4.43
N VAL A 75 -2.34 1.02 3.12
CA VAL A 75 -3.33 0.60 2.13
C VAL A 75 -2.67 -0.23 1.01
N PRO A 76 -3.02 -1.53 0.85
CA PRO A 76 -2.53 -2.34 -0.27
C PRO A 76 -3.21 -1.93 -1.57
N GLY A 77 -2.68 -2.41 -2.70
CA GLY A 77 -3.30 -2.29 -4.01
C GLY A 77 -4.01 -3.58 -4.44
N GLY A 78 -4.16 -3.69 -5.75
CA GLY A 78 -5.05 -4.62 -6.42
C GLY A 78 -5.46 -4.10 -7.78
N SER A 79 -6.25 -4.92 -8.49
CA SER A 79 -6.83 -4.52 -9.77
C SER A 79 -8.29 -4.14 -9.58
N VAL A 80 -9.21 -5.08 -9.84
CA VAL A 80 -10.66 -4.86 -9.68
C VAL A 80 -11.01 -4.47 -8.25
N GLY A 81 -10.37 -5.11 -7.25
CA GLY A 81 -10.59 -4.78 -5.83
C GLY A 81 -10.29 -3.32 -5.51
N THR A 82 -9.20 -2.77 -6.03
CA THR A 82 -8.85 -1.36 -5.81
C THR A 82 -9.85 -0.42 -6.49
N ALA A 83 -10.27 -0.71 -7.72
CA ALA A 83 -11.29 0.11 -8.40
C ALA A 83 -12.62 0.15 -7.64
N VAL A 84 -13.00 -0.96 -6.97
CA VAL A 84 -14.18 -1.01 -6.09
C VAL A 84 -13.92 -0.26 -4.77
N ALA A 85 -12.77 -0.48 -4.14
CA ALA A 85 -12.40 0.15 -2.87
C ALA A 85 -12.36 1.70 -2.96
N MET A 86 -11.95 2.24 -4.10
CA MET A 86 -11.96 3.69 -4.38
C MET A 86 -13.36 4.31 -4.43
N ARG A 87 -14.42 3.49 -4.37
CA ARG A 87 -15.83 3.92 -4.38
C ARG A 87 -16.60 3.45 -3.14
N ASP A 88 -15.94 2.74 -2.23
CA ASP A 88 -16.54 2.23 -1.00
C ASP A 88 -16.52 3.32 0.09
N PRO A 89 -17.67 3.91 0.46
CA PRO A 89 -17.71 4.98 1.45
C PRO A 89 -17.24 4.53 2.84
N ALA A 90 -17.45 3.26 3.22
CA ALA A 90 -17.05 2.76 4.53
C ALA A 90 -15.53 2.64 4.62
N LEU A 91 -14.90 2.08 3.58
CA LEU A 91 -13.45 1.98 3.48
C LEU A 91 -12.80 3.36 3.39
N LEU A 92 -13.28 4.23 2.50
CA LEU A 92 -12.72 5.58 2.34
C LEU A 92 -12.88 6.41 3.61
N GLY A 93 -14.04 6.31 4.28
CA GLY A 93 -14.27 6.96 5.57
C GLY A 93 -13.31 6.47 6.66
N PHE A 94 -13.05 5.17 6.73
CA PHE A 94 -12.05 4.61 7.64
C PHE A 94 -10.64 5.13 7.32
N VAL A 95 -10.20 5.03 6.07
CA VAL A 95 -8.88 5.49 5.58
C VAL A 95 -8.69 6.97 5.87
N GLN A 96 -9.67 7.81 5.53
CA GLN A 96 -9.62 9.25 5.78
C GLN A 96 -9.52 9.56 7.28
N THR A 97 -10.37 8.94 8.10
CA THR A 97 -10.44 9.20 9.54
C THR A 97 -9.17 8.77 10.26
N ARG A 98 -8.67 7.55 10.00
CA ARG A 98 -7.42 7.06 10.60
C ARG A 98 -6.21 7.80 10.05
N GLY A 99 -6.21 8.11 8.76
CA GLY A 99 -5.13 8.85 8.11
C GLY A 99 -4.95 10.25 8.68
N ALA A 100 -6.04 10.96 9.01
CA ALA A 100 -5.96 12.29 9.61
C ALA A 100 -5.24 12.32 10.98
N GLY A 101 -5.17 11.19 11.68
CA GLY A 101 -4.49 11.05 12.97
C GLY A 101 -3.17 10.27 12.93
N ALA A 102 -2.78 9.75 11.76
CA ALA A 102 -1.59 8.91 11.62
C ALA A 102 -0.32 9.73 11.45
N ALA A 103 0.78 9.25 12.05
CA ALA A 103 2.11 9.83 11.84
C ALA A 103 2.70 9.47 10.48
N TRP A 104 2.27 8.34 9.89
CA TRP A 104 2.67 7.86 8.57
C TRP A 104 1.46 7.35 7.80
N ILE A 105 1.29 7.82 6.57
CA ILE A 105 0.27 7.35 5.64
C ILE A 105 0.96 6.68 4.46
N THR A 106 0.64 5.41 4.25
CA THR A 106 1.46 4.55 3.41
C THR A 106 0.63 3.67 2.49
N SER A 107 1.19 3.32 1.34
CA SER A 107 0.54 2.41 0.40
C SER A 107 1.51 1.71 -0.52
N VAL A 108 1.09 0.56 -1.04
CA VAL A 108 1.78 -0.17 -2.11
C VAL A 108 0.89 -0.19 -3.35
N CYS A 109 1.50 -0.19 -4.53
CA CYS A 109 0.83 -0.43 -5.80
C CYS A 109 -0.31 0.59 -6.01
N THR A 110 -1.45 0.15 -6.51
CA THR A 110 -2.65 0.97 -6.73
C THR A 110 -3.33 1.43 -5.44
N GLY A 111 -2.87 1.00 -4.25
CA GLY A 111 -3.35 1.49 -2.96
C GLY A 111 -3.17 3.00 -2.79
N ALA A 112 -2.19 3.61 -3.48
CA ALA A 112 -2.04 5.05 -3.54
C ALA A 112 -3.28 5.76 -4.12
N LEU A 113 -4.01 5.12 -5.04
CA LEU A 113 -5.23 5.70 -5.62
C LEU A 113 -6.40 5.68 -4.62
N VAL A 114 -6.44 4.70 -3.71
CA VAL A 114 -7.39 4.69 -2.58
C VAL A 114 -7.07 5.83 -1.61
N LEU A 115 -5.78 6.05 -1.29
CA LEU A 115 -5.37 7.21 -0.49
C LEU A 115 -5.77 8.54 -1.16
N GLY A 116 -5.60 8.64 -2.47
CA GLY A 116 -6.03 9.82 -3.23
C GLY A 116 -7.55 10.02 -3.24
N ALA A 117 -8.33 8.95 -3.42
CA ALA A 117 -9.79 8.99 -3.32
C ALA A 117 -10.26 9.41 -1.91
N ALA A 118 -9.52 9.03 -0.85
CA ALA A 118 -9.73 9.50 0.52
C ALA A 118 -9.20 10.94 0.77
N GLY A 119 -8.62 11.59 -0.23
CA GLY A 119 -8.10 12.96 -0.15
C GLY A 119 -6.74 13.10 0.53
N LEU A 120 -6.03 11.99 0.79
CA LEU A 120 -4.81 11.97 1.60
C LEU A 120 -3.51 12.25 0.81
N LEU A 121 -3.59 12.39 -0.52
CA LEU A 121 -2.42 12.63 -1.39
C LEU A 121 -2.35 14.02 -2.03
N ARG A 122 -3.32 14.92 -1.74
CA ARG A 122 -3.35 16.26 -2.34
C ARG A 122 -2.10 17.06 -1.98
N GLY A 123 -1.33 17.44 -3.00
CA GLY A 123 -0.09 18.22 -2.84
C GLY A 123 1.10 17.40 -2.34
N TYR A 124 1.04 16.06 -2.41
CA TYR A 124 2.16 15.16 -2.11
C TYR A 124 2.75 14.56 -3.37
N ARG A 125 4.03 14.23 -3.31
CA ARG A 125 4.71 13.37 -4.28
C ARG A 125 4.41 11.92 -3.94
N ALA A 126 4.05 11.12 -4.93
CA ALA A 126 3.74 9.71 -4.73
C ALA A 126 4.13 8.85 -5.94
N THR A 127 4.24 7.55 -5.72
CA THR A 127 4.32 6.52 -6.76
C THR A 127 3.14 5.55 -6.60
N THR A 128 2.93 4.69 -7.60
CA THR A 128 1.91 3.64 -7.62
C THR A 128 2.33 2.55 -8.61
N HIS A 129 1.46 1.58 -8.91
CA HIS A 129 1.74 0.61 -9.96
C HIS A 129 1.93 1.30 -11.33
N TRP A 130 2.93 0.88 -12.10
CA TRP A 130 3.33 1.53 -13.34
C TRP A 130 2.21 1.58 -14.41
N VAL A 131 1.26 0.65 -14.39
CA VAL A 131 0.08 0.66 -15.29
C VAL A 131 -0.90 1.81 -14.98
N ALA A 132 -0.93 2.27 -13.72
CA ALA A 132 -1.87 3.27 -13.22
C ALA A 132 -1.17 4.57 -12.80
N HIS A 133 0.14 4.69 -13.08
CA HIS A 133 0.97 5.84 -12.66
C HIS A 133 0.44 7.18 -13.15
N GLU A 134 -0.10 7.20 -14.38
CA GLU A 134 -0.74 8.36 -14.99
C GLU A 134 -2.00 8.87 -14.25
N LEU A 135 -2.55 8.09 -13.31
CA LEU A 135 -3.73 8.48 -12.54
C LEU A 135 -3.40 9.26 -11.27
N LEU A 136 -2.13 9.28 -10.83
CA LEU A 136 -1.72 10.00 -9.63
C LEU A 136 -2.07 11.50 -9.62
N PRO A 137 -1.96 12.24 -10.74
CA PRO A 137 -2.42 13.63 -10.80
C PRO A 137 -3.92 13.79 -10.53
N LEU A 138 -4.74 12.85 -11.03
CA LEU A 138 -6.19 12.84 -10.73
C LEU A 138 -6.47 12.54 -9.26
N ALA A 139 -5.58 11.78 -8.63
CA ALA A 139 -5.58 11.49 -7.19
C ALA A 139 -5.05 12.66 -6.33
N GLY A 140 -4.68 13.79 -6.95
CA GLY A 140 -4.15 14.99 -6.28
C GLY A 140 -2.65 14.96 -6.01
N ALA A 141 -1.94 13.93 -6.46
CA ALA A 141 -0.51 13.73 -6.21
C ALA A 141 0.35 14.19 -7.40
N THR A 142 1.59 14.61 -7.12
CA THR A 142 2.64 14.71 -8.13
C THR A 142 3.23 13.32 -8.34
N ALA A 143 3.09 12.78 -9.55
CA ALA A 143 3.58 11.45 -9.89
C ALA A 143 5.12 11.42 -9.94
N VAL A 144 5.73 10.48 -9.23
CA VAL A 144 7.19 10.25 -9.23
C VAL A 144 7.45 8.81 -9.66
N ASP A 145 8.27 8.62 -10.68
CA ASP A 145 8.71 7.29 -11.10
C ASP A 145 9.86 6.81 -10.23
N ALA A 146 9.52 6.17 -9.12
CA ALA A 146 10.46 5.54 -8.21
C ALA A 146 9.81 4.33 -7.55
N ARG A 147 10.66 3.39 -7.10
CA ARG A 147 10.21 2.17 -6.43
C ARG A 147 9.56 2.45 -5.09
N VAL A 148 10.12 3.39 -4.32
CA VAL A 148 9.55 3.93 -3.08
C VAL A 148 9.73 5.46 -3.11
N VAL A 149 8.69 6.19 -2.71
CA VAL A 149 8.67 7.65 -2.59
C VAL A 149 8.32 8.01 -1.17
N VAL A 150 9.19 8.79 -0.53
CA VAL A 150 8.93 9.43 0.76
C VAL A 150 8.75 10.93 0.52
N ASP A 151 7.60 11.47 0.94
CA ASP A 151 7.33 12.91 0.95
C ASP A 151 6.65 13.27 2.27
N ARG A 152 7.42 13.91 3.17
CA ARG A 152 7.01 14.21 4.55
C ARG A 152 6.56 12.93 5.26
N ASP A 153 5.27 12.81 5.57
CA ASP A 153 4.64 11.68 6.26
C ASP A 153 3.95 10.68 5.30
N ARG A 154 4.10 10.86 3.98
CA ARG A 154 3.62 9.90 2.96
C ARG A 154 4.75 9.00 2.49
N VAL A 155 4.54 7.68 2.58
CA VAL A 155 5.44 6.68 2.01
C VAL A 155 4.66 5.79 1.05
N THR A 156 4.89 5.96 -0.25
CA THR A 156 4.21 5.17 -1.27
C THR A 156 5.22 4.32 -2.03
N ALA A 157 4.84 3.11 -2.40
CA ALA A 157 5.67 2.22 -3.20
C ALA A 157 4.96 1.77 -4.46
N ALA A 158 5.78 1.42 -5.45
CA ALA A 158 5.35 0.99 -6.78
C ALA A 158 4.66 -0.39 -6.74
N GLY A 159 4.69 -1.13 -7.83
CA GLY A 159 3.95 -2.38 -7.97
C GLY A 159 4.43 -3.50 -7.05
N VAL A 160 3.47 -4.13 -6.37
CA VAL A 160 3.54 -5.48 -5.80
C VAL A 160 4.75 -5.75 -4.89
N SER A 161 5.86 -6.24 -5.45
CA SER A 161 7.06 -6.58 -4.69
C SER A 161 7.73 -5.36 -4.06
N ALA A 162 7.44 -4.15 -4.53
CA ALA A 162 7.93 -2.90 -3.94
C ALA A 162 7.47 -2.72 -2.47
N GLY A 163 6.44 -3.46 -2.03
CA GLY A 163 6.02 -3.47 -0.63
C GLY A 163 7.06 -4.05 0.34
N LEU A 164 7.94 -4.94 -0.13
CA LEU A 164 9.07 -5.43 0.68
C LEU A 164 10.05 -4.28 0.99
N ASP A 165 10.42 -3.52 -0.04
CA ASP A 165 11.31 -2.36 0.12
C ASP A 165 10.67 -1.25 0.95
N LEU A 166 9.37 -1.01 0.78
CA LEU A 166 8.61 -0.07 1.63
C LEU A 166 8.66 -0.47 3.10
N GLY A 167 8.49 -1.77 3.41
CA GLY A 167 8.58 -2.28 4.77
C GLY A 167 9.95 -1.99 5.41
N LEU A 168 11.04 -2.16 4.65
CA LEU A 168 12.40 -1.82 5.10
C LEU A 168 12.62 -0.31 5.26
N VAL A 169 12.08 0.52 4.34
CA VAL A 169 12.12 1.98 4.46
C VAL A 169 11.38 2.46 5.73
N LEU A 170 10.23 1.86 6.04
CA LEU A 170 9.51 2.16 7.29
C LEU A 170 10.26 1.66 8.52
N ALA A 171 10.87 0.48 8.45
CA ALA A 171 11.70 -0.02 9.56
C ALA A 171 12.87 0.92 9.86
N ALA A 172 13.56 1.41 8.82
CA ALA A 172 14.64 2.38 8.97
C ALA A 172 14.14 3.70 9.57
N THR A 173 13.03 4.21 9.06
CA THR A 173 12.38 5.42 9.56
C THR A 173 11.96 5.31 11.03
N LEU A 174 11.43 4.15 11.44
CA LEU A 174 10.83 3.97 12.77
C LEU A 174 11.82 3.43 13.83
N ARG A 175 12.92 2.78 13.42
CA ARG A 175 13.84 2.08 14.32
C ARG A 175 15.33 2.27 13.99
N GLY A 176 15.65 2.99 12.92
CA GLY A 176 17.02 3.24 12.46
C GLY A 176 17.55 2.18 11.49
N ASP A 177 18.60 2.57 10.76
CA ASP A 177 19.14 1.80 9.63
C ASP A 177 19.63 0.40 10.03
N ASP A 178 20.29 0.25 11.18
CA ASP A 178 20.78 -1.05 11.64
C ASP A 178 19.63 -2.02 11.97
N TYR A 179 18.48 -1.51 12.44
CA TYR A 179 17.28 -2.33 12.64
C TYR A 179 16.77 -2.86 11.31
N ALA A 180 16.64 -1.97 10.31
CA ALA A 180 16.18 -2.35 8.98
C ALA A 180 17.13 -3.38 8.32
N ARG A 181 18.44 -3.18 8.45
CA ARG A 181 19.47 -4.12 7.97
C ARG A 181 19.37 -5.48 8.67
N ALA A 182 19.12 -5.50 9.98
CA ALA A 182 18.92 -6.74 10.73
C ALA A 182 17.65 -7.48 10.26
N LEU A 183 16.55 -6.77 10.01
CA LEU A 183 15.33 -7.36 9.45
C LEU A 183 15.55 -7.91 8.03
N ALA A 184 16.24 -7.16 7.17
CA ALA A 184 16.58 -7.60 5.83
C ALA A 184 17.44 -8.88 5.87
N LEU A 185 18.45 -8.93 6.75
CA LEU A 185 19.28 -10.11 6.96
C LEU A 185 18.46 -11.30 7.50
N ASN A 186 17.60 -11.07 8.50
CA ASN A 186 16.76 -12.13 9.08
C ASN A 186 15.78 -12.72 8.07
N ALA A 187 15.28 -11.91 7.14
CA ALA A 187 14.42 -12.35 6.05
C ALA A 187 15.18 -12.93 4.85
N GLU A 188 16.52 -12.93 4.88
CA GLU A 188 17.39 -13.23 3.74
C GLU A 188 16.96 -12.46 2.48
N TYR A 189 16.63 -11.16 2.65
CA TYR A 189 16.14 -10.32 1.57
C TYR A 189 17.30 -9.90 0.64
N ALA A 190 17.74 -10.85 -0.18
CA ALA A 190 18.77 -10.73 -1.19
C ALA A 190 18.23 -11.22 -2.54
N PRO A 191 17.30 -10.47 -3.18
CA PRO A 191 16.61 -10.95 -4.37
C PRO A 191 17.55 -11.15 -5.56
N ALA A 192 17.45 -12.31 -6.21
CA ALA A 192 18.13 -12.64 -7.46
C ALA A 192 17.10 -13.12 -8.51
N PRO A 193 16.34 -12.21 -9.15
CA PRO A 193 15.28 -12.60 -10.07
C PRO A 193 15.82 -13.41 -11.26
N PRO A 194 15.26 -14.60 -11.56
CA PRO A 194 15.73 -15.45 -12.67
C PRO A 194 15.33 -14.91 -14.06
N VAL A 195 14.36 -13.99 -14.11
CA VAL A 195 13.88 -13.33 -15.33
C VAL A 195 13.97 -11.82 -15.14
N ARG A 196 14.68 -11.15 -16.06
CA ARG A 196 14.86 -9.69 -16.03
C ARG A 196 13.81 -8.98 -16.87
N ALA A 197 12.63 -8.81 -16.28
CA ALA A 197 11.50 -8.06 -16.88
C ALA A 197 10.65 -7.37 -15.81
N GLY A 198 11.25 -7.03 -14.66
CA GLY A 198 10.53 -6.51 -13.49
C GLY A 198 10.09 -5.04 -13.63
N THR A 199 10.59 -4.35 -14.65
CA THR A 199 10.23 -2.95 -14.97
C THR A 199 9.88 -2.82 -16.45
N PRO A 200 9.09 -1.80 -16.85
CA PRO A 200 8.80 -1.55 -18.27
C PRO A 200 10.07 -1.37 -19.12
N VAL A 201 11.12 -0.77 -18.56
CA VAL A 201 12.40 -0.57 -19.25
C VAL A 201 13.09 -1.90 -19.51
N GLU A 202 13.18 -2.79 -18.51
CA GLU A 202 13.81 -4.11 -18.68
C GLU A 202 12.97 -5.04 -19.57
N ALA A 203 11.65 -4.97 -19.49
CA ALA A 203 10.74 -5.80 -20.29
C ALA A 203 10.69 -5.39 -21.78
N GLY A 204 11.02 -4.13 -22.09
CA GLY A 204 10.92 -3.57 -23.43
C GLY A 204 9.48 -3.21 -23.84
N ALA A 205 9.38 -2.39 -24.89
CA ALA A 205 8.11 -1.83 -25.34
C ALA A 205 7.04 -2.87 -25.74
N PRO A 206 7.37 -3.98 -26.45
CA PRO A 206 6.35 -4.95 -26.85
C PRO A 206 5.66 -5.63 -25.67
N LEU A 207 6.42 -6.15 -24.69
CA LEU A 207 5.86 -6.79 -23.50
C LEU A 207 5.12 -5.78 -22.62
N THR A 208 5.67 -4.57 -22.50
CA THR A 208 5.01 -3.48 -21.76
C THR A 208 3.64 -3.17 -22.37
N ALA A 209 3.52 -3.09 -23.70
CA ALA A 209 2.26 -2.81 -24.39
C ALA A 209 1.21 -3.90 -24.13
N ILE A 210 1.59 -5.18 -24.19
CA ILE A 210 0.70 -6.31 -23.89
C ILE A 210 0.11 -6.19 -22.49
N VAL A 211 0.96 -5.91 -21.49
CA VAL A 211 0.49 -5.78 -20.10
C VAL A 211 -0.37 -4.54 -19.92
N ARG A 212 -0.08 -3.41 -20.59
CA ARG A 212 -0.96 -2.23 -20.57
C ARG A 212 -2.35 -2.54 -21.14
N GLU A 213 -2.41 -3.25 -22.26
CA GLU A 213 -3.68 -3.64 -22.88
C GLU A 213 -4.50 -4.54 -21.95
N MET A 214 -3.85 -5.52 -21.31
CA MET A 214 -4.49 -6.39 -20.32
C MET A 214 -5.13 -5.61 -19.15
N TYR A 215 -4.48 -4.56 -18.66
CA TYR A 215 -4.97 -3.74 -17.55
C TYR A 215 -5.78 -2.50 -17.98
N ALA A 216 -5.94 -2.23 -19.28
CA ALA A 216 -6.63 -1.03 -19.76
C ALA A 216 -8.08 -0.89 -19.21
N PRO A 217 -8.90 -1.96 -19.16
CA PRO A 217 -10.26 -1.85 -18.61
C PRO A 217 -10.28 -1.43 -17.14
N VAL A 218 -9.35 -1.95 -16.33
CA VAL A 218 -9.31 -1.62 -14.89
C VAL A 218 -8.75 -0.22 -14.64
N VAL A 219 -7.75 0.20 -15.42
CA VAL A 219 -7.22 1.58 -15.37
C VAL A 219 -8.31 2.58 -15.76
N ALA A 220 -9.14 2.27 -16.76
CA ALA A 220 -10.30 3.09 -17.11
C ALA A 220 -11.32 3.18 -15.96
N ALA A 221 -11.60 2.07 -15.27
CA ALA A 221 -12.49 2.08 -14.11
C ALA A 221 -11.94 2.93 -12.95
N MET A 222 -10.64 2.83 -12.65
CA MET A 222 -9.97 3.65 -11.64
C MET A 222 -9.99 5.14 -12.00
N ARG A 223 -9.78 5.47 -13.28
CA ARG A 223 -9.87 6.84 -13.80
C ARG A 223 -11.26 7.42 -13.56
N THR A 224 -12.31 6.66 -13.87
CA THR A 224 -13.71 7.06 -13.61
C THR A 224 -13.97 7.26 -12.12
N ALA A 225 -13.41 6.42 -11.25
CA ALA A 225 -13.57 6.55 -9.80
C ALA A 225 -12.88 7.80 -9.21
N LEU A 226 -11.82 8.31 -9.85
CA LEU A 226 -11.13 9.55 -9.45
C LEU A 226 -11.71 10.81 -10.08
N ALA A 227 -12.58 10.68 -11.08
CA ALA A 227 -13.21 11.83 -11.70
C ALA A 227 -14.07 12.58 -10.66
N PRO A 228 -14.05 13.91 -10.63
CA PRO A 228 -14.98 14.67 -9.81
C PRO A 228 -16.42 14.29 -10.18
N PRO A 229 -17.37 14.29 -9.22
CA PRO A 229 -18.77 14.03 -9.52
C PRO A 229 -19.24 15.01 -10.61
N SER A 230 -19.96 14.49 -11.60
CA SER A 230 -20.60 15.33 -12.62
C SER A 230 -21.47 16.40 -11.93
N PRO A 231 -21.47 17.64 -12.44
CA PRO A 231 -22.24 18.75 -11.85
C PRO A 231 -23.75 18.49 -11.83
#